data_AF-A0A7S1WVE4-F1
#
_entry.id   AF-A0A7S1WVE4-F1
#
_cell.length_a   1.000
_cell.length_b   1.000
_cell.length_c   1.000
_cell.angle_alpha   90.00
_cell.angle_beta   90.00
_cell.angle_gamma   90.00
#
_symmetry.space_group_name_H-M   'P 1'
#
loop_
_entity.id
_entity.type
_entity.pdbx_description
1 polymer ?
#
loop_
_entity_poly.entity_id
_entity_poly.type
_entity_poly.pdbx_seq_one_letter_code
_entity_poly.pdbx_strand_id
1 'polypeptide(L)'
;RFWPPAPRHPPAWSLGQQRHPASRISFGAMGAQMVYLREPVTAKEVQEGGDVTQLHYGVVAMQGWRRNMEDAHLAVTELDEKVSLYGVFDGHGGRGVSRFAAAKLPGILRETEAYKQG
;
A
#
# COMPACT_ATOMS: atom_id res chain seq x y z
N ARG A 1 -19.01 22.77 -5.87
CA ARG A 1 -17.61 23.15 -6.15
C ARG A 1 -17.15 22.28 -7.33
N PHE A 2 -17.62 22.57 -8.55
CA PHE A 2 -16.98 23.46 -9.53
C PHE A 2 -15.48 23.17 -9.69
N TRP A 3 -15.16 22.35 -10.69
CA TRP A 3 -13.84 22.22 -11.28
C TRP A 3 -13.50 23.51 -12.04
N PRO A 4 -12.26 24.04 -11.97
CA PRO A 4 -11.90 25.24 -12.74
C PRO A 4 -11.63 24.90 -14.21
N PRO A 5 -11.90 25.82 -15.16
CA PRO A 5 -11.59 25.60 -16.57
C PRO A 5 -10.08 25.75 -16.86
N ALA A 6 -9.62 25.05 -17.90
CA ALA A 6 -8.24 25.11 -18.40
C ALA A 6 -7.85 26.54 -18.87
N PRO A 7 -6.59 26.96 -18.66
CA PRO A 7 -6.15 28.28 -19.12
C PRO A 7 -5.94 28.32 -20.64
N ARG A 8 -6.43 29.42 -21.24
CA ARG A 8 -6.25 29.81 -22.65
C ARG A 8 -4.86 30.46 -22.82
N HIS A 9 -4.26 30.22 -23.98
CA HIS A 9 -2.96 30.74 -24.41
C HIS A 9 -2.82 32.28 -24.33
N PRO A 10 -1.62 32.81 -24.05
CA PRO A 10 -1.26 34.19 -24.38
C PRO A 10 -0.55 34.28 -25.77
N PRO A 11 -0.46 35.49 -26.35
CA PRO A 11 -0.15 35.68 -27.77
C PRO A 11 1.35 35.59 -28.10
N ALA A 12 1.61 35.33 -29.37
CA ALA A 12 2.93 35.31 -29.99
C ALA A 12 3.60 36.70 -29.97
N TRP A 13 4.84 36.74 -29.48
CA TRP A 13 5.82 37.77 -29.83
C TRP A 13 7.12 37.06 -30.18
N SER A 14 7.56 37.23 -31.44
CA SER A 14 8.85 36.75 -31.89
C SER A 14 9.94 37.73 -31.48
N LEU A 15 10.95 37.27 -30.74
CA LEU A 15 12.28 37.85 -30.80
C LEU A 15 13.28 36.70 -30.86
N GLY A 16 13.96 36.58 -32.00
CA GLY A 16 14.98 35.58 -32.21
C GLY A 16 16.17 35.80 -31.27
N GLN A 17 16.53 34.75 -30.54
CA GLN A 17 17.90 34.52 -30.11
C GLN A 17 18.22 33.05 -30.35
N GLN A 18 19.04 32.80 -31.37
CA GLN A 18 19.76 31.54 -31.53
C GLN A 18 20.54 31.27 -30.24
N ARG A 19 20.20 30.19 -29.53
CA ARG A 19 21.11 29.55 -28.57
C ARG A 19 21.15 28.06 -28.84
N HIS A 20 22.36 27.57 -28.99
CA HIS A 20 22.77 26.20 -29.26
C HIS A 20 22.09 25.18 -28.33
N PRO A 21 21.88 23.93 -28.78
CA PRO A 21 21.22 22.91 -27.96
C PRO A 21 22.17 22.47 -26.83
N ALA A 22 21.96 23.00 -25.64
CA ALA A 22 22.41 22.31 -24.42
C ALA A 22 21.47 21.12 -24.22
N SER A 23 21.99 19.92 -24.45
CA SER A 23 21.34 18.66 -24.10
C SER A 23 21.03 18.66 -22.61
N ARG A 24 19.77 18.98 -22.25
CA ARG A 24 19.24 18.75 -20.91
C ARG A 24 19.15 17.24 -20.71
N ILE A 25 20.14 16.66 -20.05
CA ILE A 25 19.97 15.32 -19.48
C ILE A 25 18.94 15.46 -18.36
N SER A 26 17.71 15.01 -18.64
CA SER A 26 16.65 14.90 -17.65
C SER A 26 16.95 13.74 -16.71
N PHE A 27 17.63 14.03 -15.60
CA PHE A 27 17.94 13.04 -14.56
C PHE A 27 16.74 12.69 -13.65
N GLY A 28 15.60 13.39 -13.77
CA GLY A 28 14.46 13.24 -12.84
C GLY A 28 13.46 12.14 -13.19
N ALA A 29 13.33 11.76 -14.46
CA ALA A 29 12.22 10.89 -14.91
C ALA A 29 12.56 9.38 -14.92
N MET A 30 13.84 9.00 -14.89
CA MET A 30 14.24 7.59 -14.96
C MET A 30 14.22 6.88 -13.60
N GLY A 31 14.50 7.59 -12.50
CA GLY A 31 14.49 7.01 -11.15
C GLY A 31 13.10 6.65 -10.64
N ALA A 32 12.09 7.49 -10.92
CA ALA A 32 10.71 7.21 -10.54
C ALA A 32 10.13 5.99 -11.27
N GLN A 33 10.51 5.77 -12.54
CA GLN A 33 10.09 4.59 -13.32
C GLN A 33 10.66 3.28 -12.77
N MET A 34 11.75 3.31 -11.99
CA MET A 34 12.32 2.13 -11.32
C MET A 34 11.57 1.72 -10.05
N VAL A 35 10.84 2.63 -9.41
CA VAL A 35 10.20 2.38 -8.10
C VAL A 35 8.69 2.19 -8.23
N TYR A 36 8.06 2.92 -9.15
CA TYR A 36 6.62 2.93 -9.33
C TYR A 36 6.18 2.31 -10.66
N LEU A 37 4.96 1.80 -10.68
CA LEU A 37 4.27 1.38 -11.90
C LEU A 37 3.84 2.59 -12.72
N ARG A 38 3.56 2.36 -14.01
CA ARG A 38 3.02 3.41 -14.91
C ARG A 38 1.57 3.76 -14.58
N GLU A 39 0.83 2.80 -14.04
CA GLU A 39 -0.55 2.94 -13.58
C GLU A 39 -0.74 2.09 -12.31
N PRO A 40 -1.68 2.45 -11.42
CA PRO A 40 -1.88 1.71 -10.19
C PRO A 40 -2.61 0.40 -10.45
N VAL A 41 -2.19 -0.66 -9.76
CA VAL A 41 -3.00 -1.87 -9.64
C VAL A 41 -4.15 -1.56 -8.68
N THR A 42 -5.35 -1.44 -9.24
CA THR A 42 -6.57 -1.09 -8.50
C THR A 42 -7.44 -2.31 -8.16
N ALA A 43 -6.99 -3.53 -8.47
CA ALA A 43 -7.64 -4.74 -8.00
C ALA A 43 -7.63 -4.77 -6.47
N LYS A 44 -8.77 -5.15 -5.88
CA LYS A 44 -8.95 -5.25 -4.43
C LYS A 44 -8.97 -6.72 -4.06
N GLU A 45 -8.09 -7.10 -3.15
CA GLU A 45 -8.20 -8.37 -2.44
C GLU A 45 -9.11 -8.11 -1.23
N VAL A 46 -10.26 -8.78 -1.21
CA VAL A 46 -11.27 -8.60 -0.16
C VAL A 46 -11.37 -9.89 0.63
N GLN A 47 -11.37 -9.76 1.94
CA GLN A 47 -11.67 -10.84 2.87
C GLN A 47 -12.69 -10.32 3.87
N GLU A 48 -13.71 -11.11 4.14
CA GLU A 48 -14.70 -10.81 5.17
C GLU A 48 -14.92 -12.06 6.01
N GLY A 49 -15.43 -11.85 7.21
CA GLY A 49 -15.76 -12.94 8.10
C GLY A 49 -16.33 -12.44 9.40
N GLY A 50 -16.55 -13.35 10.32
CA GLY A 50 -17.10 -13.05 11.63
C GLY A 50 -17.68 -14.30 12.24
N ASP A 51 -17.91 -14.24 13.54
CA ASP A 51 -18.72 -15.23 14.23
C ASP A 51 -20.15 -14.70 14.38
N VAL A 52 -21.13 -15.60 14.33
CA VAL A 52 -22.58 -15.33 14.45
C VAL A 52 -22.89 -14.56 15.74
N THR A 53 -22.04 -14.68 16.76
CA THR A 53 -22.36 -14.20 18.11
C THR A 53 -21.63 -12.94 18.59
N GLN A 54 -20.47 -12.55 18.02
CA GLN A 54 -19.65 -11.49 18.65
C GLN A 54 -19.10 -10.39 17.73
N LEU A 55 -18.40 -10.71 16.64
CA LEU A 55 -17.69 -9.70 15.83
C LEU A 55 -17.66 -10.09 14.35
N HIS A 56 -17.93 -9.12 13.49
CA HIS A 56 -17.74 -9.20 12.04
C HIS A 56 -16.56 -8.32 11.62
N TYR A 57 -15.82 -8.74 10.60
CA TYR A 57 -14.70 -8.00 10.06
C TYR A 57 -14.73 -7.99 8.53
N GLY A 58 -14.12 -6.95 7.96
CA GLY A 58 -13.80 -6.84 6.55
C GLY A 58 -12.38 -6.32 6.39
N VAL A 59 -11.63 -6.91 5.46
CA VAL A 59 -10.29 -6.51 5.05
C VAL A 59 -10.31 -6.24 3.56
N VAL A 60 -9.68 -5.14 3.16
CA VAL A 60 -9.46 -4.79 1.76
C VAL A 60 -8.00 -4.41 1.59
N ALA A 61 -7.31 -5.05 0.65
CA ALA A 61 -5.94 -4.77 0.30
C ALA A 61 -5.83 -4.38 -1.18
N MET A 62 -4.97 -3.41 -1.50
CA MET A 62 -4.74 -2.92 -2.86
C MET A 62 -3.29 -2.49 -3.02
N GLN A 63 -2.60 -3.02 -4.04
CA GLN A 63 -1.18 -2.73 -4.29
C GLN A 63 -0.92 -1.27 -4.70
N GLY A 64 -1.83 -0.66 -5.47
CA GLY A 64 -1.67 0.71 -5.94
C GLY A 64 -0.47 0.87 -6.87
N TRP A 65 0.33 1.92 -6.65
CA TRP A 65 1.43 2.32 -7.55
C TRP A 65 2.75 1.58 -7.33
N ARG A 66 2.88 0.82 -6.24
CA ARG A 66 4.11 0.08 -5.94
C ARG A 66 4.24 -1.12 -6.87
N ARG A 67 5.48 -1.53 -7.17
CA ARG A 67 5.74 -2.70 -8.02
C ARG A 67 5.31 -4.02 -7.40
N ASN A 68 5.43 -4.13 -6.07
CA ASN A 68 5.06 -5.32 -5.31
C ASN A 68 4.13 -4.92 -4.15
N MET A 69 3.17 -5.77 -3.83
CA MET A 69 2.41 -5.71 -2.58
C MET A 69 3.24 -6.34 -1.46
N GLU A 70 3.82 -5.48 -0.62
CA GLU A 70 4.64 -5.90 0.52
C GLU A 70 3.84 -6.06 1.81
N ASP A 71 2.63 -5.48 1.87
CA ASP A 71 1.75 -5.61 3.03
C ASP A 71 1.22 -7.04 3.18
N ALA A 72 0.86 -7.39 4.41
CA ALA A 72 0.09 -8.56 4.76
C ALA A 72 -0.89 -8.23 5.90
N HIS A 73 -1.91 -9.04 6.06
CA HIS A 73 -2.85 -8.93 7.18
C HIS A 73 -3.08 -10.29 7.85
N LEU A 74 -3.53 -10.25 9.09
CA LEU A 74 -4.13 -11.40 9.78
C LEU A 74 -5.52 -10.99 10.28
N ALA A 75 -6.46 -11.93 10.19
CA ALA A 75 -7.79 -11.80 10.76
C ALA A 75 -8.19 -13.16 11.35
N VAL A 76 -8.02 -13.30 12.67
CA VAL A 76 -8.30 -14.51 13.43
C VAL A 76 -9.43 -14.21 14.40
N THR A 77 -10.63 -14.70 14.10
CA THR A 77 -11.83 -14.48 14.93
C THR A 77 -11.77 -15.23 16.25
N GLU A 78 -11.11 -16.39 16.26
CA GLU A 78 -11.00 -17.29 17.42
C GLU A 78 -9.52 -17.54 17.76
N LEU A 79 -8.87 -16.53 18.35
CA LEU A 79 -7.55 -16.73 18.96
C LEU A 79 -7.67 -17.45 20.31
N ASP A 80 -8.73 -17.22 21.07
CA ASP A 80 -9.11 -17.99 22.25
C ASP A 80 -10.62 -17.87 22.45
N GLU A 81 -11.20 -18.49 23.49
CA GLU A 81 -12.66 -18.51 23.75
C GLU A 81 -13.32 -17.12 23.70
N LYS A 82 -12.57 -16.05 24.01
CA LYS A 82 -13.06 -14.65 24.03
C LYS A 82 -12.11 -13.66 23.39
N VAL A 83 -11.15 -14.13 22.61
CA VAL A 83 -10.10 -13.27 22.04
C VAL A 83 -10.08 -13.42 20.53
N SER A 84 -10.25 -12.31 19.82
CA SER A 84 -9.95 -12.20 18.40
C SER A 84 -8.67 -11.41 18.19
N LEU A 85 -7.91 -11.74 17.15
CA LEU A 85 -6.68 -11.05 16.78
C LEU A 85 -6.75 -10.55 15.34
N TYR A 86 -6.46 -9.27 15.15
CA TYR A 86 -6.41 -8.62 13.85
C TYR A 86 -5.12 -7.81 13.74
N GLY A 87 -4.51 -7.78 12.57
CA GLY A 87 -3.26 -7.04 12.37
C GLY A 87 -2.98 -6.75 10.90
N VAL A 88 -2.35 -5.60 10.65
CA VAL A 88 -1.85 -5.17 9.34
C VAL A 88 -0.35 -4.94 9.45
N PHE A 89 0.40 -5.50 8.51
CA PHE A 89 1.86 -5.49 8.51
C PHE A 89 2.34 -4.83 7.23
N ASP A 90 2.84 -3.60 7.33
CA ASP A 90 3.46 -2.86 6.23
C ASP A 90 4.89 -3.41 5.99
N GLY A 91 5.10 -4.03 4.83
CA GLY A 91 6.39 -4.60 4.46
C GLY A 91 7.32 -3.53 3.88
N HIS A 92 8.60 -3.59 4.23
CA HIS A 92 9.62 -2.73 3.64
C HIS A 92 10.88 -3.50 3.27
N GLY A 93 11.32 -3.36 2.02
CA GLY A 93 12.48 -4.08 1.49
C GLY A 93 12.15 -5.53 1.11
N GLY A 94 10.85 -5.83 0.95
CA GLY A 94 10.34 -7.14 0.57
C GLY A 94 9.23 -7.64 1.51
N ARG A 95 8.38 -8.50 0.96
CA ARG A 95 7.19 -9.06 1.63
C ARG A 95 7.44 -10.19 2.62
N GLY A 96 8.69 -10.58 2.84
CA GLY A 96 9.02 -11.79 3.62
C GLY A 96 8.61 -11.68 5.08
N VAL A 97 8.98 -10.56 5.71
CA VAL A 97 8.75 -10.33 7.15
C VAL A 97 7.28 -10.06 7.46
N SER A 98 6.60 -9.24 6.67
CA SER A 98 5.16 -8.95 6.85
C SER A 98 4.32 -10.22 6.76
N ARG A 99 4.59 -11.09 5.77
CA ARG A 99 3.95 -12.40 5.64
C ARG A 99 4.27 -13.36 6.78
N PHE A 100 5.54 -13.40 7.20
CA PHE A 100 5.95 -14.22 8.34
C PHE A 100 5.21 -13.78 9.61
N ALA A 101 5.16 -12.47 9.87
CA ALA A 101 4.45 -11.91 11.01
C ALA A 101 2.96 -12.27 10.98
N ALA A 102 2.28 -12.02 9.84
CA ALA A 102 0.87 -12.38 9.68
C ALA A 102 0.59 -13.87 9.93
N ALA A 103 1.48 -14.75 9.48
CA ALA A 103 1.30 -16.20 9.59
C ALA A 103 1.70 -16.79 10.96
N LYS A 104 2.70 -16.21 11.63
CA LYS A 104 3.31 -16.81 12.83
C LYS A 104 2.95 -16.11 14.12
N LEU A 105 2.63 -14.82 14.09
CA LEU A 105 2.32 -14.05 15.28
C LEU A 105 1.19 -14.66 16.13
N PRO A 106 0.06 -15.16 15.57
CA PRO A 106 -0.99 -15.77 16.38
C PRO A 106 -0.50 -16.96 17.22
N GLY A 107 0.30 -17.83 16.63
CA GLY A 107 0.87 -19.00 17.32
C GLY A 107 1.89 -18.59 18.38
N ILE A 108 2.83 -17.70 18.02
CA ILE A 108 3.84 -17.20 18.95
C ILE A 108 3.20 -16.51 20.16
N LEU A 109 2.18 -15.67 19.92
CA LEU A 109 1.46 -14.96 20.99
C LEU A 109 0.86 -15.93 22.00
N ARG A 110 0.15 -16.97 21.53
CA ARG A 110 -0.42 -18.03 22.37
C ARG A 110 0.63 -18.80 23.17
N GLU A 111 1.84 -18.91 22.65
CA GLU A 111 2.93 -19.63 23.30
C GLU A 111 3.65 -18.82 24.39
N THR A 112 3.49 -17.49 24.42
CA THR A 112 4.13 -16.64 25.44
C THR A 112 3.55 -16.88 26.83
N GLU A 113 4.42 -16.88 27.85
CA GLU A 113 3.97 -17.02 29.24
C GLU A 113 3.09 -15.87 29.71
N ALA A 114 3.36 -14.65 29.23
CA ALA A 114 2.52 -13.49 29.53
C ALA A 114 1.07 -13.70 29.05
N TYR A 115 0.88 -14.18 27.81
CA TYR A 115 -0.47 -14.44 27.31
C TYR A 115 -1.19 -15.55 28.07
N LYS A 116 -0.48 -16.62 28.46
CA LYS A 116 -1.06 -17.74 29.23
C LYS A 116 -1.45 -17.36 30.65
N GLN A 117 -0.83 -16.34 31.22
CA GLN A 117 -1.10 -15.87 32.59
C GLN A 117 -2.30 -14.91 32.67
N GLY A 118 -2.81 -14.44 31.52
CA GLY A 118 -3.89 -13.46 31.43
C GLY A 118 -3.43 -12.02 31.64
#